data_AF-C1E1S1-F1
#
_entry.id   AF-C1E1S1-F1
#
_cell.length_a   1.000
_cell.length_b   1.000
_cell.length_c   1.000
_cell.angle_alpha   90.00
_cell.angle_beta   90.00
_cell.angle_gamma   90.00
#
_symmetry.space_group_name_H-M   'P 1'
#
loop_
_entity.id
_entity.type
_entity.pdbx_description
1 polymer ?
#
loop_
_entity_poly.entity_id
_entity_poly.type
_entity_poly.pdbx_seq_one_letter_code
_entity_poly.pdbx_strand_id
1 'polypeptide(L)'
;MAVKDELSPIVVNAWLPHKPLPGEDEEAIDKKPIDQILRGIPYRLVNSAPKKKIVELKAALEAERAKIKEAGEGEELSEEQTATNAAAEEAIAPMEEELAAAEAAYEELTGILCKGQLSTLPWIDSLMRYVDLGGSCIVPGGAVAADDAFRSVNGNLTDVNGMLTEKQLAESKAWAEYITQAKLEKPGGYTIVCKYAPNPYLSAQAAIDAFPAWVERQITLGFGVELEEGADPILPHVMLAWPDPSVPGVAEVIAKMLGPLTEDAEEGKVKAVSLDLSGDVSCDPRPLRECLERGGTSKPSGVVVPGIHALDKVGAQLVADATRSDVKVIAGDALLGGLVSERYLRVPAPTLAELKGTAAFAGLARVLASPGGWDGFQATLEALEATGRGVATALVQAFADAGMKVEIETELEKGPAFEIGEPLGEEHTAAIVAAMSA
;
A
#
# COMPACT_ATOMS: atom_id res chain seq x y z
N MET A 1 10.36 16.36 1.73
CA MET A 1 10.43 14.89 1.96
C MET A 1 10.61 14.23 0.60
N ALA A 2 11.57 13.32 0.41
CA ALA A 2 11.65 12.58 -0.85
C ALA A 2 10.43 11.65 -0.93
N VAL A 3 9.46 11.98 -1.79
CA VAL A 3 8.34 11.09 -2.10
C VAL A 3 8.93 9.86 -2.77
N LYS A 4 8.64 8.67 -2.23
CA LYS A 4 9.02 7.43 -2.89
C LYS A 4 8.16 7.29 -4.13
N ASP A 5 8.78 7.39 -5.30
CA ASP A 5 8.11 7.31 -6.61
C ASP A 5 7.67 5.91 -7.00
N GLU A 6 7.84 4.97 -6.07
CA GLU A 6 7.58 3.57 -6.27
C GLU A 6 6.64 3.05 -5.20
N LEU A 7 5.66 2.25 -5.63
CA LEU A 7 4.87 1.40 -4.74
C LEU A 7 5.79 0.65 -3.77
N SER A 8 5.39 0.47 -2.53
CA SER A 8 6.12 -0.43 -1.63
C SER A 8 6.03 -1.88 -2.10
N PRO A 9 6.94 -2.76 -1.63
CA PRO A 9 6.87 -4.20 -1.91
C PRO A 9 5.50 -4.81 -1.58
N ILE A 10 4.85 -4.32 -0.53
CA ILE A 10 3.47 -4.64 -0.18
C ILE A 10 2.60 -3.40 -0.42
N VAL A 11 1.50 -3.56 -1.15
CA VAL A 11 0.41 -2.60 -1.27
C VAL A 11 -0.77 -3.14 -0.47
N VAL A 12 -1.41 -2.32 0.35
CA VAL A 12 -2.51 -2.73 1.23
C VAL A 12 -3.82 -2.18 0.67
N ASN A 13 -4.67 -3.06 0.13
CA ASN A 13 -6.02 -2.72 -0.27
C ASN A 13 -6.97 -2.91 0.91
N ALA A 14 -7.36 -1.79 1.50
CA ALA A 14 -7.82 -1.73 2.88
C ALA A 14 -9.33 -1.47 2.96
N TRP A 15 -10.11 -2.49 3.32
CA TRP A 15 -11.54 -2.39 3.53
C TRP A 15 -11.83 -1.83 4.92
N LEU A 16 -12.48 -0.67 4.96
CA LEU A 16 -12.91 -0.08 6.22
C LEU A 16 -13.98 -0.96 6.89
N PRO A 17 -13.94 -1.12 8.23
CA PRO A 17 -14.97 -1.85 8.95
C PRO A 17 -16.32 -1.13 8.86
N HIS A 18 -17.40 -1.86 9.13
CA HIS A 18 -18.72 -1.29 9.19
C HIS A 18 -18.80 -0.26 10.33
N LYS A 19 -19.01 1.03 9.99
CA LYS A 19 -18.89 2.19 10.89
C LYS A 19 -17.44 2.38 11.39
N PRO A 20 -16.56 2.95 10.56
CA PRO A 20 -15.14 3.09 10.91
C PRO A 20 -14.87 4.13 12.00
N LEU A 21 -15.85 4.98 12.31
CA LEU A 21 -15.76 6.02 13.32
C LEU A 21 -16.82 5.79 14.43
N PRO A 22 -16.50 6.16 15.67
CA PRO A 22 -17.50 6.22 16.75
C PRO A 22 -18.65 7.17 16.38
N GLY A 23 -19.84 6.91 16.93
CA GLY A 23 -21.01 7.77 16.69
C GLY A 23 -20.82 9.17 17.27
N GLU A 24 -21.44 10.20 16.68
CA GLU A 24 -21.33 11.60 17.16
C GLU A 24 -21.86 11.79 18.61
N ASP A 25 -22.67 10.85 19.09
CA ASP A 25 -23.22 10.82 20.46
C ASP A 25 -22.39 9.98 21.46
N GLU A 26 -21.30 9.34 21.02
CA GLU A 26 -20.39 8.62 21.92
C GLU A 26 -19.46 9.63 22.61
N GLU A 27 -19.56 9.75 23.95
CA GLU A 27 -18.70 10.63 24.74
C GLU A 27 -17.22 10.35 24.42
N ALA A 28 -16.47 11.42 24.17
CA ALA A 28 -15.03 11.35 24.04
C ALA A 28 -14.46 10.61 25.26
N ILE A 29 -13.76 9.50 25.01
CA ILE A 29 -13.22 8.68 26.09
C ILE A 29 -12.12 9.49 26.79
N ASP A 30 -12.43 10.05 27.97
CA ASP A 30 -11.49 10.86 28.77
C ASP A 30 -10.20 10.10 29.13
N LYS A 31 -10.25 8.77 29.21
CA LYS A 31 -9.09 7.89 29.46
C LYS A 31 -9.20 6.58 28.70
N LYS A 32 -8.20 6.30 27.87
CA LYS A 32 -8.13 5.05 27.11
C LYS A 32 -8.17 3.81 28.02
N PRO A 33 -8.73 2.68 27.54
CA PRO A 33 -8.66 1.40 28.23
C PRO A 33 -7.23 1.02 28.65
N ILE A 34 -7.10 0.35 29.81
CA ILE A 34 -5.79 0.01 30.41
C ILE A 34 -4.94 -0.87 29.48
N ASP A 35 -5.55 -1.79 28.74
CA ASP A 35 -4.89 -2.64 27.76
C ASP A 35 -4.29 -1.82 26.60
N GLN A 36 -5.00 -0.79 26.12
CA GLN A 36 -4.46 0.14 25.13
C GLN A 36 -3.27 0.93 25.69
N ILE A 37 -3.36 1.41 26.94
CA ILE A 37 -2.29 2.16 27.59
C ILE A 37 -1.05 1.29 27.84
N LEU A 38 -1.24 0.04 28.26
CA LEU A 38 -0.14 -0.84 28.67
C LEU A 38 0.45 -1.69 27.55
N ARG A 39 -0.29 -1.92 26.45
CA ARG A 39 0.17 -2.78 25.34
C ARG A 39 0.13 -2.10 23.99
N GLY A 40 -0.97 -1.43 23.65
CA GLY A 40 -1.14 -0.78 22.35
C GLY A 40 -0.19 0.41 22.15
N ILE A 41 -0.26 1.41 23.04
CA ILE A 41 0.56 2.62 22.96
C ILE A 41 2.06 2.31 22.99
N PRO A 42 2.59 1.47 23.92
CA PRO A 42 4.01 1.13 23.91
C PRO A 42 4.46 0.49 22.60
N TYR A 43 3.67 -0.40 22.01
CA TYR A 43 3.98 -0.99 20.71
C TYR A 43 4.08 0.07 19.61
N ARG A 44 3.14 1.02 19.55
CA ARG A 44 3.14 2.10 18.54
C ARG A 44 4.32 3.04 18.71
N LEU A 45 4.62 3.44 19.94
CA LEU A 45 5.75 4.31 20.26
C LEU A 45 7.09 3.68 19.88
N VAL A 46 7.29 2.39 20.18
CA VAL A 46 8.53 1.66 19.81
C VAL A 46 8.72 1.61 18.29
N ASN A 47 7.63 1.51 17.53
CA ASN A 47 7.66 1.42 16.07
C ASN A 47 7.55 2.78 15.35
N SER A 48 7.39 3.88 16.08
CA SER A 48 7.25 5.23 15.53
C SER A 48 8.52 5.74 14.86
N ALA A 49 8.38 6.61 13.85
CA ALA A 49 9.52 7.20 13.18
C ALA A 49 10.42 8.04 14.10
N PRO A 50 9.89 8.86 15.04
CA PRO A 50 10.73 9.58 16.01
C PRO A 50 11.59 8.63 16.84
N LYS A 51 11.03 7.49 17.29
CA LYS A 51 11.78 6.51 18.08
C LYS A 51 12.90 5.84 17.28
N LYS A 52 12.62 5.43 16.04
CA LYS A 52 13.63 4.84 15.14
C LYS A 52 14.77 5.83 14.91
N LYS A 53 14.44 7.09 14.64
CA LYS A 53 15.41 8.17 14.44
C LYS A 53 16.28 8.45 15.68
N ILE A 54 15.71 8.42 16.88
CA ILE A 54 16.48 8.54 18.14
C ILE A 54 17.50 7.41 18.26
N VAL A 55 17.12 6.17 17.94
CA VAL A 55 18.03 5.01 18.03
C VAL A 55 19.16 5.13 17.01
N GLU A 56 18.84 5.48 15.76
CA GLU A 56 19.81 5.70 14.69
C GLU A 56 20.80 6.82 15.03
N LEU A 57 20.31 7.98 15.48
CA LEU A 57 21.15 9.12 15.84
C LEU A 57 22.04 8.84 17.05
N LYS A 58 21.54 8.13 18.07
CA LYS A 58 22.36 7.74 19.23
C LYS A 58 23.49 6.80 18.84
N ALA A 59 23.21 5.81 17.99
CA ALA A 59 24.23 4.90 17.48
C ALA A 59 25.26 5.63 16.60
N ALA A 60 24.81 6.54 15.73
CA ALA A 60 25.69 7.32 14.86
C ALA A 60 26.55 8.33 15.66
N LEU A 61 25.98 8.99 16.67
CA LEU A 61 26.73 9.87 17.59
C LEU A 61 27.79 9.09 18.38
N GLU A 62 27.47 7.89 18.85
CA GLU A 62 28.46 7.02 19.52
C GLU A 62 29.60 6.66 18.57
N ALA A 63 29.30 6.33 17.31
CA ALA A 63 30.30 6.03 16.30
C ALA A 63 31.19 7.24 15.94
N GLU A 64 30.63 8.45 15.83
CA GLU A 64 31.41 9.67 15.59
C GLU A 64 32.27 10.05 16.80
N ARG A 65 31.70 9.99 18.02
CA ARG A 65 32.46 10.24 19.25
C ARG A 65 33.61 9.26 19.44
N ALA A 66 33.46 8.01 19.01
CA ALA A 66 34.53 7.01 19.04
C ALA A 66 35.70 7.31 18.10
N LYS A 67 35.53 8.20 17.10
CA LYS A 67 36.64 8.66 16.23
C LYS A 67 37.52 9.71 16.91
N ILE A 68 36.99 10.42 17.90
CA ILE A 68 37.72 11.45 18.64
C ILE A 68 38.80 10.78 19.49
N LYS A 69 40.05 11.18 19.28
CA LYS A 69 41.20 10.74 20.09
C LYS A 69 41.61 11.86 21.03
N GLU A 70 41.74 11.52 22.31
CA GLU A 70 42.33 12.42 23.29
C GLU A 70 43.85 12.25 23.32
N ALA A 71 44.58 13.36 23.42
CA ALA A 71 46.01 13.33 23.68
C ALA A 71 46.27 12.78 25.08
N GLY A 72 47.25 11.88 25.21
CA GLY A 72 47.81 11.52 26.51
C GLY A 72 48.53 12.72 27.14
N GLU A 73 48.68 12.72 28.46
CA GLU A 73 49.45 13.77 29.16
C GLU A 73 50.87 13.89 28.57
N GLY A 74 51.15 15.02 27.90
CA GLY A 74 52.45 15.33 27.30
C GLY A 74 52.64 14.89 25.85
N GLU A 75 51.61 14.37 25.18
CA GLU A 75 51.62 14.05 23.75
C GLU A 75 50.84 15.07 22.93
N GLU A 76 51.33 15.42 21.73
CA GLU A 76 50.56 16.16 20.74
C GLU A 76 49.90 15.16 19.78
N LEU A 77 48.63 15.37 19.48
CA LEU A 77 47.95 14.64 18.41
C LEU A 77 48.66 14.93 17.09
N SER A 78 48.73 13.93 16.21
CA SER A 78 49.22 14.17 14.85
C SER A 78 48.28 15.14 14.10
N GLU A 79 48.78 15.77 13.04
CA GLU A 79 47.95 16.63 12.18
C GLU A 79 46.73 15.87 11.63
N GLU A 80 46.90 14.60 11.26
CA GLU A 80 45.83 13.72 10.79
C GLU A 80 44.79 13.41 11.88
N GLN A 81 45.23 13.21 13.12
CA GLN A 81 44.33 13.01 14.26
C GLN A 81 43.57 14.29 14.62
N THR A 82 44.24 15.44 14.54
CA THR A 82 43.64 16.75 14.80
C THR A 82 42.56 17.07 13.74
N ALA A 83 42.85 16.79 12.47
CA ALA A 83 41.88 16.95 11.39
C ALA A 83 40.69 15.98 11.51
N THR A 84 40.93 14.73 11.93
CA THR A 84 39.88 13.73 12.15
C THR A 84 38.97 14.14 13.32
N ASN A 85 39.54 14.63 14.42
CA ASN A 85 38.77 15.14 15.56
C ASN A 85 37.92 16.34 15.17
N ALA A 86 38.49 17.32 14.46
CA ALA A 86 37.75 18.50 14.01
C ALA A 86 36.57 18.13 13.09
N ALA A 87 36.77 17.20 12.15
CA ALA A 87 35.70 16.71 11.28
C ALA A 87 34.60 15.96 12.05
N ALA A 88 34.97 15.14 13.05
CA ALA A 88 34.00 14.46 13.91
C ALA A 88 33.20 15.45 14.77
N GLU A 89 33.85 16.46 15.35
CA GLU A 89 33.20 17.52 16.13
C GLU A 89 32.23 18.36 15.27
N GLU A 90 32.62 18.70 14.03
CA GLU A 90 31.74 19.41 13.09
C GLU A 90 30.52 18.57 12.71
N ALA A 91 30.65 17.25 12.59
CA ALA A 91 29.53 16.34 12.31
C ALA A 91 28.61 16.12 13.52
N ILE A 92 29.13 16.16 14.75
CA ILE A 92 28.35 15.88 15.98
C ILE A 92 27.27 16.95 16.24
N ALA A 93 27.60 18.24 16.09
CA ALA A 93 26.68 19.33 16.43
C ALA A 93 25.31 19.25 15.70
N PRO A 94 25.24 19.10 14.35
CA PRO A 94 23.95 18.96 13.67
C PRO A 94 23.21 17.66 14.05
N MET A 95 23.93 16.58 14.36
CA MET A 95 23.33 15.32 14.81
C MET A 95 22.70 15.44 16.21
N GLU A 96 23.30 16.23 17.11
CA GLU A 96 22.73 16.51 18.44
C GLU A 96 21.46 17.38 18.35
N GLU A 97 21.44 18.37 17.45
CA GLU A 97 20.24 19.18 17.18
C GLU A 97 19.11 18.31 16.62
N GLU A 98 19.42 17.44 15.66
CA GLU A 98 18.45 16.52 15.07
C GLU A 98 17.94 15.48 16.10
N LEU A 99 18.81 15.05 17.03
CA LEU A 99 18.43 14.15 18.12
C LEU A 99 17.46 14.84 19.08
N ALA A 100 17.74 16.08 19.49
CA ALA A 100 16.85 16.84 20.36
C ALA A 100 15.48 17.07 19.72
N ALA A 101 15.43 17.36 18.42
CA ALA A 101 14.18 17.48 17.68
C ALA A 101 13.40 16.14 17.62
N ALA A 102 14.09 15.02 17.42
CA ALA A 102 13.48 13.70 17.42
C ALA A 102 12.96 13.29 18.81
N GLU A 103 13.68 13.63 19.89
CA GLU A 103 13.23 13.41 21.27
C GLU A 103 11.99 14.26 21.61
N ALA A 104 11.96 15.53 21.20
CA ALA A 104 10.78 16.39 21.37
C ALA A 104 9.55 15.85 20.61
N ALA A 105 9.74 15.41 19.35
CA ALA A 105 8.65 14.80 18.56
C ALA A 105 8.15 13.49 19.19
N TYR A 106 9.04 12.69 19.79
CA TYR A 106 8.66 11.46 20.50
C TYR A 106 7.86 11.75 21.77
N GLU A 107 8.25 12.77 22.55
CA GLU A 107 7.51 13.21 23.74
C GLU A 107 6.12 13.77 23.39
N GLU A 108 6.04 14.59 22.34
CA GLU A 108 4.78 15.10 21.81
C GLU A 108 3.86 13.94 21.41
N LEU A 109 4.36 13.01 20.60
CA LEU A 109 3.60 11.83 20.17
C LEU A 109 3.11 11.00 21.37
N THR A 110 3.97 10.80 22.37
CA THR A 110 3.61 10.11 23.61
C THR A 110 2.46 10.82 24.34
N GLY A 111 2.53 12.15 24.44
CA GLY A 111 1.49 12.97 25.03
C GLY A 111 0.16 12.85 24.29
N ILE A 112 0.18 12.96 22.97
CA ILE A 112 -1.01 12.90 22.10
C ILE A 112 -1.68 11.51 22.19
N LEU A 113 -0.90 10.42 22.09
CA LEU A 113 -1.42 9.06 22.18
C LEU A 113 -2.07 8.76 23.53
N CYS A 114 -1.48 9.24 24.63
CA CYS A 114 -1.97 9.05 25.98
C CYS A 114 -3.20 9.92 26.33
N LYS A 115 -3.33 11.11 25.72
CA LYS A 115 -4.42 12.07 26.00
C LYS A 115 -5.71 11.82 25.22
N GLY A 116 -5.78 10.77 24.38
CA GLY A 116 -6.99 10.49 23.59
C GLY A 116 -7.13 11.30 22.29
N GLN A 117 -6.16 12.14 21.96
CA GLN A 117 -6.22 13.03 20.78
C GLN A 117 -6.01 12.30 19.45
N LEU A 118 -5.43 11.09 19.51
CA LEU A 118 -5.29 10.19 18.38
C LEU A 118 -6.05 8.90 18.63
N SER A 119 -6.65 8.37 17.58
CA SER A 119 -7.44 7.15 17.63
C SER A 119 -6.58 5.92 17.91
N THR A 120 -7.16 5.02 18.72
CA THR A 120 -6.70 3.65 18.97
C THR A 120 -7.70 2.65 18.43
N LEU A 121 -8.39 3.03 17.36
CA LEU A 121 -9.31 2.14 16.66
C LEU A 121 -8.50 0.96 16.09
N PRO A 122 -9.00 -0.28 16.25
CA PRO A 122 -8.28 -1.48 15.81
C PRO A 122 -7.85 -1.47 14.34
N TRP A 123 -8.66 -0.85 13.47
CA TRP A 123 -8.37 -0.79 12.03
C TRP A 123 -7.20 0.15 11.70
N ILE A 124 -7.02 1.25 12.46
CA ILE A 124 -5.85 2.12 12.34
C ILE A 124 -4.60 1.38 12.81
N ASP A 125 -4.70 0.70 13.96
CA ASP A 125 -3.60 -0.12 14.48
C ASP A 125 -3.20 -1.21 13.49
N SER A 126 -4.17 -1.82 12.79
CA SER A 126 -3.89 -2.80 11.74
C SER A 126 -3.10 -2.20 10.58
N LEU A 127 -3.54 -1.05 10.04
CA LEU A 127 -2.79 -0.33 9.00
C LEU A 127 -1.37 0.02 9.44
N MET A 128 -1.19 0.50 10.66
CA MET A 128 0.14 0.81 11.18
C MET A 128 1.04 -0.42 11.21
N ARG A 129 0.51 -1.60 11.56
CA ARG A 129 1.29 -2.86 11.53
C ARG A 129 1.66 -3.26 10.11
N TYR A 130 0.79 -3.06 9.13
CA TYR A 130 1.16 -3.26 7.72
C TYR A 130 2.29 -2.33 7.31
N VAL A 131 2.24 -1.04 7.69
CA VAL A 131 3.32 -0.09 7.42
C VAL A 131 4.65 -0.54 8.05
N ASP A 132 4.61 -1.16 9.24
CA ASP A 132 5.82 -1.71 9.89
C ASP A 132 6.47 -2.85 9.10
N LEU A 133 5.67 -3.64 8.38
CA LEU A 133 6.16 -4.69 7.46
C LEU A 133 6.59 -4.14 6.09
N GLY A 134 6.59 -2.83 5.90
CA GLY A 134 6.89 -2.20 4.62
C GLY A 134 5.67 -2.06 3.70
N GLY A 135 4.46 -2.32 4.18
CA GLY A 135 3.19 -2.02 3.50
C GLY A 135 2.82 -0.53 3.57
N SER A 136 3.70 0.34 3.07
CA SER A 136 3.52 1.79 3.15
C SER A 136 2.54 2.36 2.12
N CYS A 137 2.28 1.65 1.02
CA CYS A 137 1.29 2.03 0.02
C CYS A 137 -0.08 1.47 0.37
N ILE A 138 -1.04 2.35 0.63
CA ILE A 138 -2.37 2.00 1.07
C ILE A 138 -3.36 2.43 0.00
N VAL A 139 -4.07 1.47 -0.56
CA VAL A 139 -5.22 1.69 -1.43
C VAL A 139 -6.45 1.76 -0.53
N PRO A 140 -7.12 2.92 -0.41
CA PRO A 140 -8.35 3.02 0.35
C PRO A 140 -9.41 2.11 -0.27
N GLY A 141 -9.75 0.97 0.34
CA GLY A 141 -10.77 0.06 -0.19
C GLY A 141 -12.20 0.60 0.01
N GLY A 142 -13.17 -0.01 -0.67
CA GLY A 142 -14.59 0.34 -0.55
C GLY A 142 -15.06 1.50 -1.45
N ALA A 143 -16.10 2.22 -1.03
CA ALA A 143 -16.84 3.19 -1.87
C ALA A 143 -16.04 4.46 -2.24
N VAL A 144 -14.82 4.61 -1.73
CA VAL A 144 -13.88 5.69 -2.07
C VAL A 144 -12.96 5.33 -3.26
N ALA A 145 -12.75 4.04 -3.57
CA ALA A 145 -11.81 3.60 -4.61
C ALA A 145 -12.40 2.92 -5.85
N ALA A 146 -13.55 2.24 -5.76
CA ALA A 146 -14.11 1.57 -6.94
C ALA A 146 -15.58 1.15 -6.85
N ASP A 147 -16.21 1.18 -5.67
CA ASP A 147 -17.42 0.38 -5.41
C ASP A 147 -18.72 0.89 -6.07
N ASP A 148 -18.61 1.82 -7.02
CA ASP A 148 -19.72 2.29 -7.84
C ASP A 148 -19.43 2.17 -9.35
N ALA A 149 -18.52 1.32 -9.85
CA ALA A 149 -18.36 1.17 -11.32
C ALA A 149 -19.66 0.76 -12.08
N PHE A 150 -20.68 0.24 -11.38
CA PHE A 150 -22.06 0.07 -11.90
C PHE A 150 -23.08 1.14 -11.47
N ARG A 151 -22.78 1.99 -10.48
CA ARG A 151 -23.68 3.00 -9.90
C ARG A 151 -23.27 4.45 -10.21
N SER A 152 -21.99 4.73 -10.40
CA SER A 152 -21.42 6.00 -10.86
C SER A 152 -21.89 6.33 -12.28
N VAL A 153 -22.18 5.31 -13.09
CA VAL A 153 -22.78 5.42 -14.43
C VAL A 153 -24.25 5.87 -14.36
N ASN A 154 -24.91 5.68 -13.22
CA ASN A 154 -26.27 6.15 -12.95
C ASN A 154 -26.33 7.42 -12.09
N GLY A 155 -25.21 8.13 -11.88
CA GLY A 155 -25.22 9.49 -11.36
C GLY A 155 -25.54 9.66 -9.86
N ASN A 156 -25.34 8.65 -9.02
CA ASN A 156 -25.62 8.76 -7.57
C ASN A 156 -24.34 8.81 -6.69
N LEU A 157 -23.29 9.48 -7.16
CA LEU A 157 -22.13 9.83 -6.30
C LEU A 157 -22.41 11.02 -5.38
N THR A 158 -23.53 11.67 -5.63
CA THR A 158 -24.07 12.74 -4.84
C THR A 158 -25.53 12.42 -4.54
N ASP A 159 -26.08 12.94 -3.46
CA ASP A 159 -27.52 13.06 -3.37
C ASP A 159 -28.06 13.89 -4.56
N VAL A 160 -29.38 14.03 -4.67
CA VAL A 160 -30.04 14.82 -5.73
C VAL A 160 -29.58 16.29 -5.78
N ASN A 161 -28.77 16.75 -4.83
CA ASN A 161 -28.28 18.12 -4.69
C ASN A 161 -26.77 18.28 -4.94
N GLY A 162 -26.04 17.23 -5.31
CA GLY A 162 -24.60 17.34 -5.54
C GLY A 162 -23.71 17.14 -4.30
N MET A 163 -24.26 16.69 -3.17
CA MET A 163 -23.51 16.45 -1.93
C MET A 163 -23.09 14.98 -1.77
N LEU A 164 -21.91 14.73 -1.19
CA LEU A 164 -21.46 13.38 -0.81
C LEU A 164 -22.54 12.63 -0.03
N THR A 165 -22.74 11.35 -0.33
CA THR A 165 -23.62 10.50 0.51
C THR A 165 -23.04 10.41 1.93
N GLU A 166 -23.89 10.26 2.95
CA GLU A 166 -23.45 10.15 4.35
C GLU A 166 -22.41 9.04 4.56
N LYS A 167 -22.55 7.92 3.85
CA LYS A 167 -21.58 6.81 3.85
C LYS A 167 -20.19 7.26 3.39
N GLN A 168 -20.11 7.96 2.25
CA GLN A 168 -18.85 8.44 1.69
C GLN A 168 -18.20 9.52 2.55
N LEU A 169 -19.01 10.40 3.16
CA LEU A 169 -18.51 11.40 4.10
C LEU A 169 -17.89 10.72 5.33
N ALA A 170 -18.53 9.69 5.87
CA ALA A 170 -18.00 8.92 7.00
C ALA A 170 -16.69 8.19 6.65
N GLU A 171 -16.61 7.54 5.49
CA GLU A 171 -15.38 6.90 4.99
C GLU A 171 -14.26 7.92 4.76
N SER A 172 -14.58 9.08 4.19
CA SER A 172 -13.61 10.17 3.97
C SER A 172 -13.06 10.71 5.29
N LYS A 173 -13.93 10.94 6.28
CA LYS A 173 -13.52 11.34 7.64
C LYS A 173 -12.61 10.28 8.28
N ALA A 174 -12.92 8.99 8.11
CA ALA A 174 -12.09 7.91 8.63
C ALA A 174 -10.68 7.93 8.02
N TRP A 175 -10.58 8.05 6.70
CA TRP A 175 -9.29 8.16 6.03
C TRP A 175 -8.51 9.41 6.45
N ALA A 176 -9.19 10.55 6.64
CA ALA A 176 -8.56 11.77 7.13
C ALA A 176 -7.98 11.59 8.56
N GLU A 177 -8.67 10.86 9.42
CA GLU A 177 -8.17 10.51 10.76
C GLU A 177 -6.92 9.63 10.69
N TYR A 178 -6.95 8.57 9.86
CA TYR A 178 -5.77 7.74 9.62
C TYR A 178 -4.58 8.56 9.10
N ILE A 179 -4.79 9.40 8.08
CA ILE A 179 -3.76 10.24 7.46
C ILE A 179 -3.14 11.20 8.49
N THR A 180 -3.98 11.87 9.28
CA THR A 180 -3.52 12.77 10.35
C THR A 180 -2.62 12.03 11.34
N GLN A 181 -3.03 10.84 11.74
CA GLN A 181 -2.27 10.00 12.66
C GLN A 181 -0.97 9.49 12.05
N ALA A 182 -1.01 9.03 10.80
CA ALA A 182 0.17 8.53 10.08
C ALA A 182 1.21 9.62 9.85
N LYS A 183 0.81 10.88 9.63
CA LYS A 183 1.75 12.03 9.54
C LYS A 183 2.56 12.23 10.82
N LEU A 184 1.95 11.98 11.99
CA LEU A 184 2.60 12.13 13.28
C LEU A 184 3.45 10.91 13.66
N GLU A 185 2.92 9.71 13.48
CA GLU A 185 3.60 8.47 13.90
C GLU A 185 4.65 7.99 12.90
N LYS A 186 4.38 8.18 11.61
CA LYS A 186 5.19 7.67 10.48
C LYS A 186 5.29 8.71 9.37
N PRO A 187 5.80 9.94 9.64
CA PRO A 187 6.00 10.97 8.63
C PRO A 187 6.81 10.44 7.43
N GLY A 188 6.25 10.58 6.22
CA GLY A 188 6.87 10.06 4.99
C GLY A 188 6.92 8.53 4.88
N GLY A 189 6.37 7.81 5.86
CA GLY A 189 6.36 6.35 5.94
C GLY A 189 5.14 5.69 5.30
N TYR A 190 4.22 6.47 4.73
CA TYR A 190 3.03 5.96 4.05
C TYR A 190 2.73 6.76 2.77
N THR A 191 1.93 6.17 1.89
CA THR A 191 1.49 6.75 0.62
C THR A 191 0.09 6.25 0.33
N ILE A 192 -0.85 7.16 0.10
CA ILE A 192 -2.19 6.80 -0.35
C ILE A 192 -2.14 6.58 -1.86
N VAL A 193 -2.58 5.41 -2.31
CA VAL A 193 -2.67 5.03 -3.72
C VAL A 193 -4.14 5.04 -4.11
N CYS A 194 -4.54 6.01 -4.93
CA CYS A 194 -5.93 6.12 -5.35
C CYS A 194 -6.23 5.11 -6.46
N LYS A 195 -7.39 4.46 -6.42
CA LYS A 195 -7.86 3.60 -7.51
C LYS A 195 -8.88 4.36 -8.35
N TYR A 196 -8.66 4.43 -9.66
CA TYR A 196 -9.57 5.02 -10.62
C TYR A 196 -10.20 3.89 -11.45
N ALA A 197 -11.51 3.71 -11.31
CA ALA A 197 -12.27 2.64 -11.96
C ALA A 197 -13.39 3.23 -12.84
N PRO A 198 -13.05 3.85 -13.99
CA PRO A 198 -14.07 4.34 -14.92
C PRO A 198 -14.86 3.17 -15.50
N ASN A 199 -16.09 3.42 -15.96
CA ASN A 199 -16.82 2.41 -16.73
C ASN A 199 -16.24 2.34 -18.15
N PRO A 200 -15.52 1.26 -18.52
CA PRO A 200 -14.89 1.17 -19.83
C PRO A 200 -15.94 1.14 -20.96
N TYR A 201 -17.16 0.67 -20.69
CA TYR A 201 -18.22 0.52 -21.69
C TYR A 201 -18.85 1.85 -22.17
N LEU A 202 -18.61 2.97 -21.48
CA LEU A 202 -19.07 4.29 -21.93
C LEU A 202 -18.19 4.86 -23.04
N SER A 203 -16.87 4.70 -22.92
CA SER A 203 -15.79 5.01 -23.88
C SER A 203 -14.54 5.45 -23.11
N ALA A 204 -13.37 5.34 -23.75
CA ALA A 204 -12.14 5.93 -23.23
C ALA A 204 -12.23 7.46 -23.07
N GLN A 205 -12.94 8.15 -23.98
CA GLN A 205 -13.16 9.59 -23.88
C GLN A 205 -13.95 9.98 -22.63
N ALA A 206 -14.99 9.22 -22.29
CA ALA A 206 -15.75 9.47 -21.06
C ALA A 206 -14.88 9.34 -19.79
N ALA A 207 -13.93 8.40 -19.79
CA ALA A 207 -12.95 8.28 -18.70
C ALA A 207 -11.99 9.47 -18.68
N ILE A 208 -11.47 9.88 -19.83
CA ILE A 208 -10.59 11.06 -19.99
C ILE A 208 -11.28 12.34 -19.48
N ASP A 209 -12.54 12.55 -19.84
CA ASP A 209 -13.31 13.74 -19.47
C ASP A 209 -13.62 13.79 -17.97
N ALA A 210 -13.85 12.64 -17.34
CA ALA A 210 -14.15 12.55 -15.91
C ALA A 210 -12.90 12.65 -15.02
N PHE A 211 -11.71 12.37 -15.57
CA PHE A 211 -10.49 12.23 -14.80
C PHE A 211 -10.07 13.51 -14.04
N PRO A 212 -10.06 14.73 -14.61
CA PRO A 212 -9.63 15.93 -13.91
C PRO A 212 -10.44 16.21 -12.63
N ALA A 213 -11.77 16.17 -12.73
CA ALA A 213 -12.66 16.37 -11.59
C ALA A 213 -12.48 15.28 -10.51
N TRP A 214 -12.19 14.04 -10.93
CA TRP A 214 -11.87 12.97 -10.01
C TRP A 214 -10.57 13.24 -9.24
N VAL A 215 -9.49 13.68 -9.93
CA VAL A 215 -8.20 14.00 -9.29
C VAL A 215 -8.34 15.12 -8.27
N GLU A 216 -9.01 16.22 -8.63
CA GLU A 216 -9.24 17.36 -7.73
C GLU A 216 -9.98 16.94 -6.46
N ARG A 217 -10.97 16.04 -6.60
CA ARG A 217 -11.68 15.47 -5.45
C ARG A 217 -10.76 14.64 -4.56
N GLN A 218 -9.89 13.77 -5.10
CA GLN A 218 -8.96 12.99 -4.28
C GLN A 218 -7.97 13.90 -3.52
N ILE A 219 -7.48 14.95 -4.17
CA ILE A 219 -6.60 15.95 -3.55
C ILE A 219 -7.34 16.68 -2.41
N THR A 220 -8.60 17.09 -2.64
CA THR A 220 -9.45 17.76 -1.65
C THR A 220 -9.70 16.88 -0.42
N LEU A 221 -9.74 15.56 -0.60
CA LEU A 221 -9.87 14.58 0.49
C LEU A 221 -8.55 14.37 1.28
N GLY A 222 -7.48 15.05 0.89
CA GLY A 222 -6.18 14.97 1.58
C GLY A 222 -5.30 13.81 1.16
N PHE A 223 -5.60 13.16 0.02
CA PHE A 223 -4.77 12.08 -0.53
C PHE A 223 -3.59 12.59 -1.36
N GLY A 224 -3.60 13.87 -1.71
CA GLY A 224 -2.49 14.53 -2.37
C GLY A 224 -1.28 14.71 -1.45
N VAL A 225 -0.10 14.73 -2.05
CA VAL A 225 1.17 15.05 -1.40
C VAL A 225 1.78 16.27 -2.07
N GLU A 226 2.34 17.16 -1.25
CA GLU A 226 3.18 18.25 -1.73
C GLU A 226 4.60 17.69 -1.94
N LEU A 227 5.15 17.81 -3.14
CA LEU A 227 6.52 17.37 -3.42
C LEU A 227 7.55 18.29 -2.76
N GLU A 228 7.24 19.59 -2.73
CA GLU A 228 8.02 20.64 -2.12
C GLU A 228 7.10 21.54 -1.30
N GLU A 229 7.65 22.21 -0.29
CA GLU A 229 6.85 23.08 0.60
C GLU A 229 6.17 24.20 -0.21
N GLY A 230 4.85 24.26 -0.14
CA GLY A 230 4.05 25.24 -0.89
C GLY A 230 3.80 24.88 -2.36
N ALA A 231 4.24 23.71 -2.81
CA ALA A 231 3.89 23.18 -4.12
C ALA A 231 2.43 22.71 -4.14
N ASP A 232 1.86 22.77 -5.33
CA ASP A 232 0.53 22.25 -5.61
C ASP A 232 0.49 20.72 -5.35
N PRO A 233 -0.45 20.22 -4.53
CA PRO A 233 -0.48 18.79 -4.19
C PRO A 233 -0.78 17.93 -5.43
N ILE A 234 -0.13 16.78 -5.49
CA ILE A 234 -0.31 15.78 -6.56
C ILE A 234 -0.63 14.41 -5.99
N LEU A 235 -1.22 13.54 -6.80
CA LEU A 235 -1.40 12.13 -6.47
C LEU A 235 -0.09 11.37 -6.77
N PRO A 236 0.53 10.74 -5.76
CA PRO A 236 1.82 10.07 -5.94
C PRO A 236 1.70 8.83 -6.83
N HIS A 237 0.58 8.11 -6.74
CA HIS A 237 0.34 6.93 -7.57
C HIS A 237 -1.17 6.71 -7.74
N VAL A 238 -1.59 6.34 -8.95
CA VAL A 238 -2.97 5.92 -9.25
C VAL A 238 -3.00 4.52 -9.85
N MET A 239 -3.91 3.66 -9.37
CA MET A 239 -4.22 2.38 -10.00
C MET A 239 -5.44 2.54 -10.92
N LEU A 240 -5.24 2.40 -12.23
CA LEU A 240 -6.33 2.40 -13.22
C LEU A 240 -6.91 0.99 -13.34
N ALA A 241 -8.11 0.77 -12.80
CA ALA A 241 -8.81 -0.50 -12.95
C ALA A 241 -9.46 -0.59 -14.34
N TRP A 242 -9.06 -1.59 -15.12
CA TRP A 242 -9.58 -1.82 -16.47
C TRP A 242 -10.12 -3.25 -16.58
N PRO A 243 -11.37 -3.50 -16.16
CA PRO A 243 -11.86 -4.86 -15.92
C PRO A 243 -12.18 -5.65 -17.18
N ASP A 244 -12.31 -5.01 -18.35
CA ASP A 244 -12.58 -5.70 -19.60
C ASP A 244 -11.44 -5.46 -20.61
N PRO A 245 -10.59 -6.47 -20.86
CA PRO A 245 -9.47 -6.36 -21.78
C PRO A 245 -9.88 -6.25 -23.26
N SER A 246 -11.17 -6.47 -23.58
CA SER A 246 -11.70 -6.32 -24.94
C SER A 246 -12.04 -4.88 -25.30
N VAL A 247 -12.15 -3.98 -24.32
CA VAL A 247 -12.46 -2.57 -24.54
C VAL A 247 -11.15 -1.78 -24.77
N PRO A 248 -10.95 -1.20 -25.97
CA PRO A 248 -9.74 -0.46 -26.30
C PRO A 248 -9.75 0.96 -25.70
N GLY A 249 -8.57 1.60 -25.70
CA GLY A 249 -8.39 3.01 -25.37
C GLY A 249 -7.76 3.26 -24.00
N VAL A 250 -7.38 2.22 -23.28
CA VAL A 250 -6.70 2.32 -21.99
C VAL A 250 -5.39 3.12 -22.08
N ALA A 251 -4.70 3.04 -23.22
CA ALA A 251 -3.45 3.76 -23.42
C ALA A 251 -3.67 5.29 -23.48
N GLU A 252 -4.78 5.73 -24.05
CA GLU A 252 -5.16 7.16 -24.10
C GLU A 252 -5.55 7.68 -22.71
N VAL A 253 -6.23 6.84 -21.92
CA VAL A 253 -6.56 7.16 -20.52
C VAL A 253 -5.27 7.33 -19.72
N ILE A 254 -4.32 6.39 -19.79
CA ILE A 254 -3.02 6.51 -19.08
C ILE A 254 -2.25 7.76 -19.54
N ALA A 255 -2.23 8.03 -20.84
CA ALA A 255 -1.58 9.23 -21.38
C ALA A 255 -2.21 10.52 -20.82
N LYS A 256 -3.54 10.58 -20.69
CA LYS A 256 -4.21 11.71 -20.03
C LYS A 256 -3.85 11.77 -18.54
N MET A 257 -3.81 10.63 -17.86
CA MET A 257 -3.52 10.58 -16.42
C MET A 257 -2.14 11.13 -16.08
N LEU A 258 -1.13 10.76 -16.88
CA LEU A 258 0.26 11.20 -16.69
C LEU A 258 0.55 12.59 -17.29
N GLY A 259 -0.38 13.15 -18.06
CA GLY A 259 -0.25 14.46 -18.68
C GLY A 259 -0.86 15.61 -17.87
N PRO A 260 -0.76 16.85 -18.36
CA PRO A 260 -1.44 18.00 -17.78
C PRO A 260 -2.97 17.84 -17.74
N LEU A 261 -3.58 18.30 -16.65
CA LEU A 261 -5.04 18.24 -16.51
C LEU A 261 -5.75 19.29 -17.39
N THR A 262 -5.16 20.47 -17.56
CA THR A 262 -5.64 21.58 -18.38
C THR A 262 -4.61 21.95 -19.46
N GLU A 263 -5.03 22.62 -20.54
CA GLU A 263 -4.13 23.04 -21.62
C GLU A 263 -3.08 24.08 -21.16
N ASP A 264 -3.38 24.83 -20.10
CA ASP A 264 -2.52 25.87 -19.55
C ASP A 264 -1.54 25.36 -18.47
N ALA A 265 -1.64 24.08 -18.08
CA ALA A 265 -0.77 23.49 -17.07
C ALA A 265 0.48 22.87 -17.71
N GLU A 266 1.66 23.19 -17.18
CA GLU A 266 2.92 22.58 -17.63
C GLU A 266 3.15 21.18 -17.02
N GLU A 267 2.55 20.92 -15.84
CA GLU A 267 2.76 19.68 -15.08
C GLU A 267 1.46 18.89 -14.85
N GLY A 268 1.58 17.57 -14.80
CA GLY A 268 0.49 16.66 -14.44
C GLY A 268 0.25 16.61 -12.92
N LYS A 269 -0.99 16.25 -12.52
CA LYS A 269 -1.35 16.05 -11.09
C LYS A 269 -1.17 14.61 -10.61
N VAL A 270 -0.64 13.72 -11.45
CA VAL A 270 -0.39 12.31 -11.12
C VAL A 270 1.02 11.93 -11.52
N LYS A 271 1.79 11.40 -10.56
CA LYS A 271 3.20 11.07 -10.77
C LYS A 271 3.41 9.71 -11.42
N ALA A 272 2.60 8.71 -11.06
CA ALA A 272 2.72 7.35 -11.54
C ALA A 272 1.36 6.67 -11.71
N VAL A 273 1.24 5.78 -12.69
CA VAL A 273 0.02 5.00 -12.94
C VAL A 273 0.36 3.52 -13.07
N SER A 274 -0.34 2.67 -12.32
CA SER A 274 -0.36 1.23 -12.57
C SER A 274 -1.67 0.81 -13.24
N LEU A 275 -1.57 -0.09 -14.20
CA LEU A 275 -2.72 -0.69 -14.86
C LEU A 275 -3.19 -1.90 -14.05
N ASP A 276 -4.38 -1.84 -13.47
CA ASP A 276 -4.95 -2.93 -12.70
C ASP A 276 -5.88 -3.81 -13.55
N LEU A 277 -5.41 -5.03 -13.83
CA LEU A 277 -6.11 -6.08 -14.58
C LEU A 277 -6.53 -7.24 -13.66
N SER A 278 -6.41 -7.09 -12.33
CA SER A 278 -6.67 -8.16 -11.36
C SER A 278 -8.15 -8.55 -11.24
N GLY A 279 -9.05 -7.71 -11.77
CA GLY A 279 -10.49 -7.94 -11.79
C GLY A 279 -10.98 -9.00 -12.79
N ASP A 280 -10.15 -9.40 -13.75
CA ASP A 280 -10.46 -10.45 -14.73
C ASP A 280 -9.51 -11.65 -14.53
N VAL A 281 -10.04 -12.87 -14.56
CA VAL A 281 -9.26 -14.12 -14.47
C VAL A 281 -8.54 -14.47 -15.77
N SER A 282 -8.88 -13.82 -16.89
CA SER A 282 -8.29 -14.14 -18.20
C SER A 282 -6.80 -13.82 -18.32
N CYS A 283 -6.28 -12.88 -17.51
CA CYS A 283 -4.93 -12.32 -17.61
C CYS A 283 -4.56 -11.86 -19.03
N ASP A 284 -5.54 -11.37 -19.80
CA ASP A 284 -5.32 -10.99 -21.19
C ASP A 284 -4.33 -9.82 -21.32
N PRO A 285 -3.23 -9.98 -22.09
CA PRO A 285 -2.21 -8.95 -22.22
C PRO A 285 -2.57 -7.80 -23.15
N ARG A 286 -3.73 -7.84 -23.84
CA ARG A 286 -4.14 -6.80 -24.81
C ARG A 286 -4.07 -5.37 -24.24
N PRO A 287 -4.61 -5.06 -23.03
CA PRO A 287 -4.53 -3.71 -22.47
C PRO A 287 -3.09 -3.23 -22.26
N LEU A 288 -2.22 -4.08 -21.71
CA LEU A 288 -0.81 -3.74 -21.52
C LEU A 288 -0.11 -3.52 -22.86
N ARG A 289 -0.36 -4.39 -23.85
CA ARG A 289 0.24 -4.26 -25.19
C ARG A 289 -0.18 -2.96 -25.87
N GLU A 290 -1.45 -2.56 -25.75
CA GLU A 290 -1.93 -1.28 -26.27
C GLU A 290 -1.09 -0.11 -25.72
N CYS A 291 -0.82 -0.11 -24.42
CA CYS A 291 0.03 0.88 -23.75
C CYS A 291 1.49 0.85 -24.24
N LEU A 292 2.06 -0.35 -24.35
CA LEU A 292 3.44 -0.55 -24.75
C LEU A 292 3.70 -0.17 -26.22
N GLU A 293 2.74 -0.45 -27.11
CA GLU A 293 2.82 -0.10 -28.53
C GLU A 293 2.81 1.41 -28.76
N ARG A 294 2.06 2.17 -27.96
CA ARG A 294 2.06 3.65 -28.02
C ARG A 294 3.30 4.27 -27.37
N GLY A 295 3.81 3.66 -26.30
CA GLY A 295 5.00 4.13 -25.59
C GLY A 295 4.86 5.51 -24.94
N GLY A 296 5.99 6.08 -24.49
CA GLY A 296 6.03 7.42 -23.89
C GLY A 296 5.10 7.55 -22.69
N THR A 297 4.23 8.57 -22.70
CA THR A 297 3.25 8.86 -21.64
C THR A 297 2.12 7.83 -21.55
N SER A 298 2.04 6.85 -22.46
CA SER A 298 1.06 5.76 -22.38
C SER A 298 1.57 4.55 -21.59
N LYS A 299 2.86 4.51 -21.23
CA LYS A 299 3.48 3.37 -20.53
C LYS A 299 3.17 3.42 -19.02
N PRO A 300 2.49 2.43 -18.43
CA PRO A 300 2.30 2.38 -16.98
C PRO A 300 3.61 2.08 -16.24
N SER A 301 3.70 2.52 -14.98
CA SER A 301 4.81 2.20 -14.08
C SER A 301 4.72 0.78 -13.51
N GLY A 302 3.54 0.18 -13.53
CA GLY A 302 3.31 -1.20 -13.12
C GLY A 302 2.01 -1.78 -13.69
N VAL A 303 1.87 -3.10 -13.61
CA VAL A 303 0.66 -3.84 -13.95
C VAL A 303 0.26 -4.73 -12.78
N VAL A 304 -1.01 -4.70 -12.40
CA VAL A 304 -1.58 -5.61 -11.41
C VAL A 304 -2.17 -6.81 -12.13
N VAL A 305 -1.63 -7.99 -11.83
CA VAL A 305 -2.04 -9.29 -12.38
C VAL A 305 -2.80 -10.02 -11.27
N PRO A 306 -3.90 -10.77 -11.56
CA PRO A 306 -4.55 -11.58 -10.52
C PRO A 306 -3.53 -12.49 -9.81
N GLY A 307 -3.43 -12.39 -8.49
CA GLY A 307 -2.41 -13.10 -7.71
C GLY A 307 -2.47 -14.62 -7.90
N ILE A 308 -3.68 -15.17 -8.04
CA ILE A 308 -3.90 -16.59 -8.34
C ILE A 308 -3.24 -17.06 -9.66
N HIS A 309 -3.00 -16.14 -10.60
CA HIS A 309 -2.41 -16.42 -11.90
C HIS A 309 -1.01 -15.80 -12.08
N ALA A 310 -0.52 -15.02 -11.12
CA ALA A 310 0.73 -14.29 -11.28
C ALA A 310 1.98 -15.20 -11.39
N LEU A 311 1.92 -16.43 -10.87
CA LEU A 311 3.00 -17.42 -10.97
C LEU A 311 2.67 -18.61 -11.89
N ASP A 312 1.47 -18.66 -12.47
CA ASP A 312 1.02 -19.81 -13.24
C ASP A 312 1.09 -19.59 -14.77
N LYS A 313 0.70 -20.61 -15.52
CA LYS A 313 0.67 -20.58 -16.99
C LYS A 313 -0.35 -19.59 -17.58
N VAL A 314 -1.39 -19.20 -16.83
CA VAL A 314 -2.43 -18.26 -17.28
C VAL A 314 -1.86 -16.84 -17.31
N GLY A 315 -1.20 -16.41 -16.23
CA GLY A 315 -0.59 -15.08 -16.16
C GLY A 315 0.78 -14.95 -16.84
N ALA A 316 1.45 -16.06 -17.16
CA ALA A 316 2.82 -16.09 -17.66
C ALA A 316 3.10 -15.12 -18.82
N GLN A 317 2.19 -15.00 -19.80
CA GLN A 317 2.40 -14.11 -20.94
C GLN A 317 2.34 -12.63 -20.54
N LEU A 318 1.39 -12.25 -19.69
CA LEU A 318 1.24 -10.89 -19.20
C LEU A 318 2.43 -10.47 -18.33
N VAL A 319 2.87 -11.36 -17.43
CA VAL A 319 4.07 -11.16 -16.60
C VAL A 319 5.31 -11.02 -17.48
N ALA A 320 5.51 -11.90 -18.45
CA ALA A 320 6.64 -11.82 -19.37
C ALA A 320 6.65 -10.55 -20.23
N ASP A 321 5.47 -10.08 -20.69
CA ASP A 321 5.34 -8.83 -21.43
C ASP A 321 5.73 -7.63 -20.55
N ALA A 322 5.24 -7.59 -19.31
CA ALA A 322 5.58 -6.55 -18.34
C ALA A 322 7.08 -6.51 -18.01
N THR A 323 7.66 -7.65 -17.65
CA THR A 323 9.09 -7.75 -17.28
C THR A 323 10.00 -7.36 -18.45
N ARG A 324 9.71 -7.82 -19.67
CA ARG A 324 10.51 -7.47 -20.87
C ARG A 324 10.46 -5.98 -21.20
N SER A 325 9.38 -5.31 -20.81
CA SER A 325 9.17 -3.89 -21.05
C SER A 325 9.50 -3.01 -19.85
N ASP A 326 10.14 -3.54 -18.80
CA ASP A 326 10.45 -2.79 -17.57
C ASP A 326 9.20 -2.12 -16.98
N VAL A 327 8.11 -2.88 -16.89
CA VAL A 327 6.87 -2.55 -16.17
C VAL A 327 6.81 -3.46 -14.96
N LYS A 328 6.67 -2.87 -13.77
CA LYS A 328 6.66 -3.63 -12.51
C LYS A 328 5.42 -4.52 -12.43
N VAL A 329 5.59 -5.76 -11.97
CA VAL A 329 4.48 -6.69 -11.76
C VAL A 329 4.04 -6.65 -10.31
N ILE A 330 2.72 -6.52 -10.12
CA ILE A 330 2.06 -6.54 -8.81
C ILE A 330 1.10 -7.72 -8.81
N ALA A 331 1.27 -8.66 -7.89
CA ALA A 331 0.31 -9.74 -7.66
C ALA A 331 -0.90 -9.17 -6.90
N GLY A 332 -2.01 -8.94 -7.61
CA GLY A 332 -3.27 -8.37 -7.14
C GLY A 332 -4.08 -9.32 -6.28
N ASP A 333 -4.56 -8.85 -5.13
CA ASP A 333 -5.22 -9.68 -4.10
C ASP A 333 -4.49 -11.02 -3.85
N ALA A 334 -3.20 -10.91 -3.52
CA ALA A 334 -2.29 -12.06 -3.38
C ALA A 334 -2.76 -13.11 -2.37
N LEU A 335 -3.51 -12.70 -1.34
CA LEU A 335 -4.05 -13.60 -0.31
C LEU A 335 -5.54 -13.95 -0.53
N LEU A 336 -6.12 -13.53 -1.65
CA LEU A 336 -7.49 -13.82 -2.05
C LEU A 336 -8.52 -13.43 -0.98
N GLY A 337 -8.39 -12.21 -0.44
CA GLY A 337 -9.21 -11.71 0.68
C GLY A 337 -9.08 -12.53 1.96
N GLY A 338 -7.96 -13.25 2.13
CA GLY A 338 -7.69 -14.13 3.26
C GLY A 338 -8.15 -15.59 3.07
N LEU A 339 -8.42 -16.03 1.85
CA LEU A 339 -8.61 -17.45 1.52
C LEU A 339 -7.29 -18.24 1.59
N VAL A 340 -6.16 -17.58 1.38
CA VAL A 340 -4.83 -18.17 1.58
C VAL A 340 -4.54 -18.23 3.08
N SER A 341 -5.08 -19.26 3.74
CA SER A 341 -4.99 -19.46 5.19
C SER A 341 -5.21 -20.93 5.54
N GLU A 342 -4.55 -21.38 6.61
CA GLU A 342 -4.67 -22.71 7.19
C GLU A 342 -6.13 -23.05 7.56
N ARG A 343 -6.99 -22.04 7.79
CA ARG A 343 -8.43 -22.26 8.07
C ARG A 343 -9.19 -22.90 6.89
N TYR A 344 -8.67 -22.77 5.68
CA TYR A 344 -9.26 -23.31 4.46
C TYR A 344 -8.50 -24.53 3.93
N LEU A 345 -7.50 -25.02 4.64
CA LEU A 345 -6.72 -26.18 4.22
C LEU A 345 -7.47 -27.48 4.50
N ARG A 346 -7.58 -28.34 3.49
CA ARG A 346 -8.24 -29.67 3.53
C ARG A 346 -9.71 -29.60 3.97
N VAL A 347 -10.39 -28.50 3.68
CA VAL A 347 -11.83 -28.34 3.94
C VAL A 347 -12.60 -28.12 2.63
N PRO A 348 -13.91 -28.43 2.61
CA PRO A 348 -14.75 -28.14 1.45
C PRO A 348 -14.76 -26.65 1.11
N ALA A 349 -15.00 -26.33 -0.17
CA ALA A 349 -15.18 -24.96 -0.63
C ALA A 349 -16.28 -24.26 0.19
N PRO A 350 -16.02 -23.08 0.75
CA PRO A 350 -17.09 -22.21 1.20
C PRO A 350 -17.94 -21.79 -0.01
N THR A 351 -19.16 -21.36 0.27
CA THR A 351 -20.08 -20.83 -0.74
C THR A 351 -19.93 -19.32 -0.86
N LEU A 352 -20.23 -18.78 -2.05
CA LEU A 352 -20.29 -17.33 -2.25
C LEU A 352 -21.32 -16.66 -1.33
N ALA A 353 -22.38 -17.37 -0.95
CA ALA A 353 -23.38 -16.87 -0.02
C ALA A 353 -22.80 -16.67 1.40
N GLU A 354 -21.96 -17.60 1.87
CA GLU A 354 -21.30 -17.52 3.18
C GLU A 354 -20.28 -16.40 3.26
N LEU A 355 -19.59 -16.09 2.15
CA LEU A 355 -18.57 -15.04 2.10
C LEU A 355 -19.10 -13.69 1.62
N LYS A 356 -20.40 -13.54 1.40
CA LYS A 356 -20.98 -12.29 0.89
C LYS A 356 -20.71 -11.14 1.84
N GLY A 357 -20.11 -10.06 1.31
CA GLY A 357 -19.77 -8.87 2.09
C GLY A 357 -18.43 -8.95 2.81
N THR A 358 -17.66 -10.01 2.57
CA THR A 358 -16.27 -10.14 3.04
C THR A 358 -15.29 -9.90 1.89
N ALA A 359 -14.05 -9.54 2.20
CA ALA A 359 -12.96 -9.40 1.23
C ALA A 359 -12.71 -10.70 0.44
N ALA A 360 -12.95 -11.86 1.06
CA ALA A 360 -12.77 -13.18 0.44
C ALA A 360 -13.80 -13.50 -0.67
N PHE A 361 -14.87 -12.71 -0.82
CA PHE A 361 -15.94 -12.98 -1.80
C PHE A 361 -15.43 -13.02 -3.24
N ALA A 362 -14.70 -11.99 -3.66
CA ALA A 362 -14.16 -11.88 -5.02
C ALA A 362 -13.04 -12.92 -5.24
N GLY A 363 -12.20 -13.14 -4.23
CA GLY A 363 -11.19 -14.21 -4.24
C GLY A 363 -11.81 -15.58 -4.51
N LEU A 364 -12.91 -15.93 -3.82
CA LEU A 364 -13.59 -17.22 -4.01
C LEU A 364 -14.18 -17.35 -5.41
N ALA A 365 -14.83 -16.29 -5.91
CA ALA A 365 -15.40 -16.30 -7.26
C ALA A 365 -14.32 -16.57 -8.31
N ARG A 366 -13.13 -15.99 -8.16
CA ARG A 366 -11.97 -16.23 -9.03
C ARG A 366 -11.48 -17.67 -8.90
N VAL A 367 -11.23 -18.17 -7.69
CA VAL A 367 -10.81 -19.56 -7.45
C VAL A 367 -11.75 -20.56 -8.13
N LEU A 368 -13.07 -20.37 -8.00
CA LEU A 368 -14.06 -21.26 -8.60
C LEU A 368 -14.12 -21.17 -10.14
N ALA A 369 -13.73 -20.04 -10.72
CA ALA A 369 -13.68 -19.83 -12.16
C ALA A 369 -12.34 -20.26 -12.78
N SER A 370 -11.26 -20.32 -11.99
CA SER A 370 -9.93 -20.74 -12.44
C SER A 370 -9.88 -22.23 -12.80
N PRO A 371 -8.97 -22.64 -13.70
CA PRO A 371 -8.68 -24.06 -13.94
C PRO A 371 -8.41 -24.81 -12.64
N GLY A 372 -8.92 -26.04 -12.51
CA GLY A 372 -8.78 -26.84 -11.28
C GLY A 372 -9.74 -26.46 -10.14
N GLY A 373 -10.33 -25.26 -10.18
CA GLY A 373 -11.31 -24.81 -9.19
C GLY A 373 -10.79 -24.87 -7.75
N TRP A 374 -11.66 -25.26 -6.82
CA TRP A 374 -11.28 -25.41 -5.42
C TRP A 374 -10.24 -26.52 -5.19
N ASP A 375 -10.27 -27.61 -5.95
CA ASP A 375 -9.33 -28.73 -5.77
C ASP A 375 -7.90 -28.30 -6.16
N GLY A 376 -7.75 -27.54 -7.25
CA GLY A 376 -6.46 -26.93 -7.63
C GLY A 376 -5.97 -25.92 -6.58
N PHE A 377 -6.89 -25.12 -6.03
CA PHE A 377 -6.56 -24.22 -4.93
C PHE A 377 -6.12 -24.98 -3.67
N GLN A 378 -6.76 -26.10 -3.32
CA GLN A 378 -6.32 -26.96 -2.20
C GLN A 378 -4.91 -27.50 -2.42
N ALA A 379 -4.58 -27.96 -3.63
CA ALA A 379 -3.22 -28.40 -3.96
C ALA A 379 -2.19 -27.27 -3.76
N THR A 380 -2.56 -26.03 -4.11
CA THR A 380 -1.73 -24.85 -3.85
C THR A 380 -1.53 -24.62 -2.35
N LEU A 381 -2.61 -24.67 -1.55
CA LEU A 381 -2.51 -24.52 -0.09
C LEU A 381 -1.65 -25.60 0.55
N GLU A 382 -1.72 -26.85 0.08
CA GLU A 382 -0.89 -27.96 0.56
C GLU A 382 0.60 -27.76 0.21
N ALA A 383 0.90 -27.28 -0.99
CA ALA A 383 2.28 -26.95 -1.39
C ALA A 383 2.85 -25.80 -0.54
N LEU A 384 2.03 -24.81 -0.21
CA LEU A 384 2.39 -23.70 0.68
C LEU A 384 2.60 -24.17 2.12
N GLU A 385 1.72 -25.03 2.65
CA GLU A 385 1.87 -25.61 4.00
C GLU A 385 3.18 -26.41 4.12
N ALA A 386 3.55 -27.16 3.08
CA ALA A 386 4.76 -27.98 3.05
C ALA A 386 6.08 -27.20 3.23
N THR A 387 6.06 -25.87 3.08
CA THR A 387 7.22 -24.99 3.38
C THR A 387 7.51 -24.88 4.88
N GLY A 388 6.52 -25.16 5.74
CA GLY A 388 6.63 -24.99 7.19
C GLY A 388 6.64 -23.53 7.67
N ARG A 389 6.41 -22.55 6.79
CA ARG A 389 6.46 -21.10 7.11
C ARG A 389 5.11 -20.45 7.41
N GLY A 390 4.03 -21.21 7.27
CA GLY A 390 2.66 -20.68 7.22
C GLY A 390 2.26 -20.31 5.80
N VAL A 391 0.99 -20.57 5.44
CA VAL A 391 0.51 -20.55 4.06
C VAL A 391 0.59 -19.14 3.46
N ALA A 392 0.16 -18.11 4.21
CA ALA A 392 0.19 -16.72 3.76
C ALA A 392 1.63 -16.19 3.59
N THR A 393 2.50 -16.46 4.56
CA THR A 393 3.93 -16.13 4.52
C THR A 393 4.62 -16.76 3.31
N ALA A 394 4.37 -18.06 3.08
CA ALA A 394 4.95 -18.77 1.94
C ALA A 394 4.53 -18.15 0.60
N LEU A 395 3.26 -17.81 0.43
CA LEU A 395 2.78 -17.26 -0.84
C LEU A 395 3.30 -15.84 -1.09
N VAL A 396 3.28 -14.98 -0.07
CA VAL A 396 3.86 -13.62 -0.18
C VAL A 396 5.35 -13.70 -0.50
N GLN A 397 6.10 -14.59 0.14
CA GLN A 397 7.51 -14.79 -0.15
C GLN A 397 7.72 -15.30 -1.59
N ALA A 398 6.90 -16.24 -2.08
CA ALA A 398 7.02 -16.76 -3.44
C ALA A 398 6.87 -15.64 -4.50
N PHE A 399 5.97 -14.69 -4.30
CA PHE A 399 5.86 -13.51 -5.17
C PHE A 399 7.09 -12.59 -5.04
N ALA A 400 7.57 -12.35 -3.82
CA ALA A 400 8.76 -11.53 -3.59
C ALA A 400 10.02 -12.13 -4.23
N ASP A 401 10.20 -13.45 -4.14
CA ASP A 401 11.31 -14.19 -4.75
C ASP A 401 11.24 -14.14 -6.29
N ALA A 402 10.03 -14.04 -6.85
CA ALA A 402 9.81 -13.81 -8.27
C ALA A 402 10.01 -12.32 -8.70
N GLY A 403 10.45 -11.45 -7.79
CA GLY A 403 10.67 -10.02 -8.04
C GLY A 403 9.39 -9.20 -8.17
N MET A 404 8.25 -9.74 -7.72
CA MET A 404 6.95 -9.07 -7.79
C MET A 404 6.67 -8.27 -6.52
N LYS A 405 5.86 -7.22 -6.67
CA LYS A 405 5.18 -6.58 -5.53
C LYS A 405 3.88 -7.33 -5.25
N VAL A 406 3.34 -7.22 -4.05
CA VAL A 406 2.07 -7.87 -3.68
C VAL A 406 1.04 -6.83 -3.27
N GLU A 407 -0.18 -6.96 -3.75
CA GLU A 407 -1.33 -6.25 -3.20
C GLU A 407 -2.09 -7.20 -2.26
N ILE A 408 -2.33 -6.76 -1.03
CA ILE A 408 -3.02 -7.52 0.00
C ILE A 408 -4.36 -6.89 0.27
N GLU A 409 -5.43 -7.63 0.02
CA GLU A 409 -6.79 -7.22 0.38
C GLU A 409 -7.09 -7.62 1.83
N THR A 410 -7.57 -6.67 2.65
CA THR A 410 -7.75 -6.90 4.09
C THR A 410 -8.91 -6.10 4.70
N GLU A 411 -9.63 -6.71 5.64
CA GLU A 411 -10.77 -6.13 6.39
C GLU A 411 -10.32 -5.34 7.65
N LEU A 412 -9.01 -5.20 7.86
CA LEU A 412 -8.39 -4.43 8.95
C LEU A 412 -8.78 -4.84 10.38
N GLU A 413 -9.60 -5.88 10.58
CA GLU A 413 -9.94 -6.41 11.90
C GLU A 413 -8.72 -6.97 12.64
N LYS A 414 -7.75 -7.48 11.86
CA LYS A 414 -6.50 -8.05 12.35
C LYS A 414 -5.35 -7.43 11.58
N GLY A 415 -4.18 -7.39 12.22
CA GLY A 415 -2.93 -7.04 11.57
C GLY A 415 -2.52 -8.07 10.50
N PRO A 416 -1.38 -7.85 9.83
CA PRO A 416 -0.85 -8.77 8.83
C PRO A 416 -0.71 -10.20 9.38
N ALA A 417 -1.15 -11.18 8.60
CA ALA A 417 -1.09 -12.61 8.93
C ALA A 417 0.13 -13.32 8.31
N PHE A 418 1.12 -12.55 7.88
CA PHE A 418 2.31 -13.04 7.19
C PHE A 418 3.54 -12.23 7.60
N GLU A 419 4.71 -12.78 7.31
CA GLU A 419 6.00 -12.12 7.46
C GLU A 419 6.75 -12.16 6.12
N ILE A 420 7.67 -11.23 5.90
CA ILE A 420 8.63 -11.30 4.80
C ILE A 420 9.98 -11.67 5.42
N GLY A 421 10.66 -12.65 4.84
CA GLY A 421 11.91 -13.16 5.38
C GLY A 421 12.85 -13.65 4.29
N GLU A 422 13.61 -14.69 4.61
CA GLU A 422 14.54 -15.29 3.65
C GLU A 422 13.80 -15.90 2.45
N PRO A 423 14.46 -15.95 1.27
CA PRO A 423 13.91 -16.60 0.09
C PRO A 423 13.54 -18.07 0.34
N LEU A 424 12.51 -18.55 -0.34
CA LEU A 424 12.16 -19.96 -0.36
C LEU A 424 13.22 -20.77 -1.10
N GLY A 425 13.43 -22.02 -0.64
CA GLY A 425 14.28 -22.96 -1.36
C GLY A 425 13.70 -23.30 -2.74
N GLU A 426 14.57 -23.53 -3.73
CA GLU A 426 14.16 -23.77 -5.13
C GLU A 426 13.13 -24.89 -5.28
N GLU A 427 13.24 -25.96 -4.48
CA GLU A 427 12.27 -27.07 -4.48
C GLU A 427 10.86 -26.62 -4.04
N HIS A 428 10.77 -25.77 -3.01
CA HIS A 428 9.50 -25.23 -2.55
C HIS A 428 8.89 -24.28 -3.58
N THR A 429 9.70 -23.40 -4.15
CA THR A 429 9.26 -22.48 -5.21
C THR A 429 8.72 -23.26 -6.42
N ALA A 430 9.45 -24.29 -6.87
CA ALA A 430 9.02 -25.14 -7.97
C ALA A 430 7.72 -25.90 -7.65
N ALA A 431 7.56 -26.40 -6.42
CA ALA A 431 6.34 -27.08 -5.99
C ALA A 431 5.12 -26.15 -5.96
N ILE A 432 5.28 -24.91 -5.46
CA ILE A 432 4.22 -23.89 -5.44
C ILE A 432 3.80 -23.54 -6.87
N VAL A 433 4.76 -23.23 -7.75
CA VAL A 433 4.48 -22.88 -9.16
C VAL A 433 3.78 -24.05 -9.89
N ALA A 434 4.21 -25.28 -9.62
CA ALA A 434 3.59 -26.47 -10.19
C ALA A 434 2.14 -26.65 -9.70
N ALA A 435 1.89 -26.44 -8.40
CA ALA A 435 0.55 -26.54 -7.81
C ALA A 435 -0.40 -25.45 -8.34
N MET A 436 0.08 -24.22 -8.49
CA MET A 436 -0.72 -23.13 -9.09
C MET A 436 -1.00 -23.36 -10.58
N SER A 437 -0.17 -24.14 -11.26
CA SER A 437 -0.31 -24.45 -12.69
C SER A 437 -1.10 -25.72 -13.00
N ALA A 438 -1.49 -26.49 -11.98
CA ALA A 438 -2.25 -27.74 -12.12
C ALA A 438 -3.70 -27.44 -12.52
#